data_AF-A0A8B8I5J4-F1
#
_entry.id   AF-A0A8B8I5J4-F1
#
_cell.length_a   1.000
_cell.length_b   1.000
_cell.length_c   1.000
_cell.angle_alpha   90.00
_cell.angle_beta   90.00
_cell.angle_gamma   90.00
#
_symmetry.space_group_name_H-M   'P 1'
#
loop_
_entity.id
_entity.type
_entity.pdbx_description
1 polymer ?
#
loop_
_entity_poly.entity_id
_entity_poly.type
_entity_poly.pdbx_seq_one_letter_code
_entity_poly.pdbx_strand_id
1 'polypeptide(L)'
;MQKVPGKVECYKSIDTVSNIEDAVHYPQEFLNSLNPAGLPPHELSLKLGTPIMLFRNLSPPNMCNGTRLLIKELKDNVIVAKIIITDPAAGELAHVPRIPMIPTDLPIPFKRLQFPVKISFPLTIKKSQG
;
A
#
# COMPACT_ATOMS: atom_id res chain seq x y z
N MET A 1 -7.15 14.96 -14.98
CA MET A 1 -6.85 13.61 -14.46
C MET A 1 -6.39 12.74 -15.62
N GLN A 2 -5.11 12.39 -15.69
CA GLN A 2 -4.61 11.51 -16.76
C GLN A 2 -5.01 10.08 -16.40
N LYS A 3 -6.05 9.55 -17.05
CA LYS A 3 -6.46 8.15 -16.88
C LYS A 3 -5.38 7.29 -17.51
N VAL A 4 -4.57 6.62 -16.69
CA VAL A 4 -3.72 5.52 -17.17
C VAL A 4 -4.68 4.50 -17.81
N PRO A 5 -4.46 3.99 -19.03
CA PRO A 5 -5.27 2.91 -19.62
C PRO A 5 -4.89 1.53 -19.04
N GLY A 6 -5.84 0.59 -18.93
CA GLY A 6 -5.59 -0.77 -18.39
C GLY A 6 -6.60 -1.27 -17.34
N LYS A 7 -6.56 -2.57 -17.02
CA LYS A 7 -7.41 -3.20 -16.00
C LYS A 7 -7.04 -2.70 -14.60
N VAL A 8 -8.04 -2.39 -13.78
CA VAL A 8 -7.88 -2.10 -12.36
C VAL A 8 -8.01 -3.42 -11.61
N GLU A 9 -7.04 -3.72 -10.76
CA GLU A 9 -7.14 -4.84 -9.81
C GLU A 9 -7.49 -4.31 -8.43
N CYS A 10 -8.48 -4.93 -7.79
CA CYS A 10 -8.94 -4.55 -6.46
C CYS A 10 -8.51 -5.60 -5.43
N TYR A 11 -7.81 -5.15 -4.39
CA TYR A 11 -7.35 -6.00 -3.29
C TYR A 11 -8.13 -5.68 -2.03
N LYS A 12 -8.99 -6.60 -1.59
CA LYS A 12 -9.67 -6.52 -0.30
C LYS A 12 -8.70 -6.89 0.83
N SER A 13 -8.73 -6.16 1.94
CA SER A 13 -7.95 -6.48 3.13
C SER A 13 -8.51 -7.68 3.88
N ILE A 14 -7.68 -8.29 4.72
CA ILE A 14 -8.14 -9.23 5.75
C ILE A 14 -7.99 -8.51 7.08
N ASP A 15 -9.12 -8.18 7.69
CA ASP A 15 -9.16 -7.49 8.97
C ASP A 15 -9.55 -8.49 10.06
N THR A 16 -8.79 -8.50 11.14
CA THR A 16 -9.00 -9.45 12.24
C THR A 16 -8.79 -8.75 13.57
N VAL A 17 -9.67 -9.01 14.54
CA VAL A 17 -9.45 -8.63 15.93
C VAL A 17 -8.21 -9.33 16.51
N SER A 18 -7.59 -8.69 17.51
CA SER A 18 -6.42 -9.23 18.20
C SER A 18 -6.78 -10.31 19.21
N ASN A 19 -7.94 -10.19 19.87
CA ASN A 19 -8.52 -11.22 20.75
C ASN A 19 -9.79 -11.79 20.10
N ILE A 20 -9.96 -13.11 20.14
CA ILE A 20 -11.13 -13.79 19.58
C ILE A 20 -12.43 -13.44 20.33
N GLU A 21 -12.33 -13.10 21.62
CA GLU A 21 -13.47 -12.66 22.43
C GLU A 21 -14.04 -11.33 21.92
N ASP A 22 -13.22 -10.48 21.31
CA ASP A 22 -13.65 -9.22 20.72
C ASP A 22 -14.43 -9.42 19.40
N ALA A 23 -14.39 -10.63 18.81
CA ALA A 23 -15.05 -10.90 17.54
C ALA A 23 -16.58 -10.77 17.60
N VAL A 24 -17.18 -10.97 18.78
CA VAL A 24 -18.63 -10.73 18.99
C VAL A 24 -18.97 -9.24 19.06
N HIS A 25 -18.00 -8.39 19.41
CA HIS A 25 -18.19 -6.95 19.56
C HIS A 25 -17.88 -6.17 18.28
N TYR A 26 -17.01 -6.71 17.42
CA TYR A 26 -16.60 -6.06 16.19
C TYR A 26 -16.89 -6.95 14.98
N PRO A 27 -18.09 -6.82 14.38
CA PRO A 27 -18.43 -7.49 13.14
C PRO A 27 -17.42 -7.20 12.02
N GLN A 28 -17.26 -8.14 11.09
CA GLN A 28 -16.30 -7.99 9.99
C GLN A 28 -16.60 -6.77 9.13
N GLU A 29 -17.87 -6.47 8.87
CA GLU A 29 -18.32 -5.32 8.09
C GLU A 29 -17.94 -4.01 8.77
N PHE A 30 -18.01 -3.97 10.10
CA PHE A 30 -17.57 -2.83 10.89
C PHE A 30 -16.06 -2.63 10.72
N LEU A 31 -15.25 -3.67 10.89
CA LEU A 31 -13.79 -3.58 10.70
C LEU A 31 -13.42 -3.14 9.29
N ASN A 32 -14.04 -3.73 8.27
CA ASN A 32 -13.82 -3.41 6.87
C ASN A 32 -14.20 -1.96 6.53
N SER A 33 -15.15 -1.36 7.25
CA SER A 33 -15.56 0.04 7.08
C SER A 33 -14.56 1.05 7.66
N LEU A 34 -13.64 0.61 8.55
CA LEU A 34 -12.67 1.49 9.19
C LEU A 34 -11.59 1.95 8.21
N ASN A 35 -11.27 3.24 8.25
CA ASN A 35 -10.20 3.85 7.45
C ASN A 35 -9.23 4.70 8.31
N PRO A 36 -8.50 4.07 9.24
CA PRO A 36 -7.51 4.76 10.08
C PRO A 36 -6.34 5.30 9.25
N ALA A 37 -5.77 6.43 9.68
CA ALA A 37 -4.71 7.12 8.94
C ALA A 37 -3.41 6.29 8.80
N GLY A 38 -3.21 5.33 9.70
CA GLY A 38 -2.05 4.46 9.73
C GLY A 38 -2.12 3.21 8.85
N LEU A 39 -3.26 2.92 8.21
CA LEU A 39 -3.48 1.70 7.41
C LEU A 39 -3.88 2.03 5.97
N PRO A 40 -3.66 1.11 5.02
CA PRO A 40 -4.30 1.20 3.71
C PRO A 40 -5.81 0.96 3.85
N PRO A 41 -6.60 1.41 2.86
CA PRO A 41 -8.03 1.12 2.82
C PRO A 41 -8.30 -0.38 2.75
N HIS A 42 -9.50 -0.80 3.18
CA HIS A 42 -9.96 -2.17 3.01
C HIS A 42 -9.92 -2.57 1.53
N GLU A 43 -10.47 -1.74 0.65
CA GLU A 43 -10.40 -1.94 -0.79
C GLU A 43 -9.28 -1.08 -1.40
N LEU A 44 -8.19 -1.74 -1.79
CA LEU A 44 -7.06 -1.09 -2.45
C LEU A 44 -7.11 -1.35 -3.96
N SER A 45 -7.45 -0.32 -4.73
CA SER A 45 -7.47 -0.39 -6.20
C SER A 45 -6.13 0.02 -6.80
N LEU A 46 -5.50 -0.86 -7.57
CA LEU A 46 -4.20 -0.65 -8.20
C LEU A 46 -4.25 -0.94 -9.69
N LYS A 47 -3.24 -0.42 -10.39
CA LYS A 47 -3.12 -0.55 -11.83
C LYS A 47 -1.66 -0.59 -12.27
N LEU A 48 -1.41 -1.36 -13.32
CA LEU A 48 -0.08 -1.43 -13.95
C LEU A 48 0.39 -0.03 -14.38
N GLY A 49 1.67 0.25 -14.17
CA GLY A 49 2.26 1.56 -14.49
C GLY A 49 1.85 2.69 -13.55
N THR A 50 1.05 2.44 -12.51
CA THR A 50 0.77 3.45 -11.48
C THR A 50 1.96 3.57 -10.52
N PRO A 51 2.46 4.79 -10.27
CA PRO A 51 3.45 5.00 -9.22
C PRO A 51 2.82 4.81 -7.84
N ILE A 52 3.52 4.12 -6.96
CA ILE A 52 3.15 3.88 -5.57
C ILE A 52 4.31 4.26 -4.64
N MET A 53 4.00 4.43 -3.36
CA MET A 53 4.98 4.74 -2.33
C MET A 53 4.77 3.81 -1.14
N LEU A 54 5.85 3.23 -0.63
CA LEU A 54 5.84 2.49 0.63
C LEU A 54 5.58 3.46 1.79
N PHE A 55 4.74 3.07 2.75
CA PHE A 55 4.60 3.81 4.02
C PHE A 55 5.05 2.99 5.24
N ARG A 56 5.61 1.80 5.00
CA ARG A 56 6.28 0.94 5.99
C ARG A 56 7.62 0.46 5.45
N ASN A 57 8.55 0.19 6.36
CA ASN A 57 9.80 -0.48 6.02
C ASN A 57 9.53 -1.95 5.75
N LEU A 58 10.08 -2.47 4.65
CA LEU A 58 9.98 -3.87 4.26
C LEU A 58 11.37 -4.53 4.28
N SER A 59 12.34 -3.91 3.62
CA SER A 59 13.70 -4.42 3.53
C SER A 59 14.69 -3.25 3.33
N PRO A 60 15.23 -2.70 4.43
CA PRO A 60 16.27 -1.68 4.36
C PRO A 60 17.53 -2.20 3.65
N PRO A 61 18.30 -1.33 2.97
CA PRO A 61 18.12 0.13 2.91
C PRO A 61 17.15 0.60 1.81
N ASN A 62 16.83 -0.24 0.83
CA ASN A 62 16.18 0.19 -0.41
C ASN A 62 14.65 0.25 -0.32
N MET A 63 14.03 -0.61 0.49
CA MET A 63 12.58 -0.74 0.65
C MET A 63 12.12 -0.19 2.00
N CYS A 64 12.27 1.12 2.15
CA CYS A 64 11.90 1.87 3.35
C CYS A 64 10.64 2.72 3.12
N ASN A 65 10.08 3.25 4.20
CA ASN A 65 9.04 4.27 4.13
C ASN A 65 9.50 5.44 3.23
N GLY A 66 8.65 5.83 2.28
CA GLY A 66 8.94 6.86 1.29
C GLY A 66 9.50 6.34 -0.04
N THR A 67 10.00 5.10 -0.11
CA THR A 67 10.48 4.52 -1.37
C THR A 67 9.35 4.51 -2.41
N ARG A 68 9.62 5.11 -3.58
CA ARG A 68 8.67 5.18 -4.69
C ARG A 68 8.94 4.09 -5.70
N LEU A 69 7.88 3.39 -6.10
CA LEU A 69 7.94 2.24 -6.99
C LEU A 69 6.97 2.42 -8.17
N LEU A 70 7.30 1.86 -9.33
CA LEU A 70 6.43 1.79 -10.50
C LEU A 70 5.90 0.36 -10.64
N ILE A 71 4.58 0.17 -10.56
CA ILE A 71 3.98 -1.18 -10.65
C ILE A 71 4.31 -1.82 -12.02
N LYS A 72 4.86 -3.03 -11.98
CA LYS A 72 5.18 -3.85 -13.15
C LYS A 72 4.28 -5.07 -13.27
N GLU A 73 3.96 -5.72 -12.16
CA GLU A 73 3.02 -6.86 -12.11
C GLU A 73 2.16 -6.79 -10.84
N LEU A 74 0.92 -7.24 -10.97
CA LEU A 74 -0.06 -7.34 -9.90
C LEU A 74 -0.44 -8.81 -9.73
N LYS A 75 -0.02 -9.43 -8.61
CA LYS A 75 -0.37 -10.80 -8.23
C LYS A 75 -1.20 -10.77 -6.96
N ASP A 76 -1.82 -11.88 -6.57
CA ASP A 76 -2.77 -11.93 -5.45
C ASP A 76 -2.17 -11.44 -4.12
N ASN A 77 -0.92 -11.83 -3.84
CA ASN A 77 -0.26 -11.57 -2.55
C ASN A 77 1.05 -10.79 -2.64
N VAL A 78 1.49 -10.45 -3.86
CA VAL A 78 2.75 -9.72 -4.10
C VAL A 78 2.56 -8.74 -5.25
N ILE A 79 2.98 -7.50 -5.05
CA ILE A 79 3.17 -6.54 -6.14
C ILE A 79 4.64 -6.58 -6.56
N VAL A 80 4.90 -6.74 -7.86
CA VAL A 80 6.25 -6.55 -8.41
C VAL A 80 6.31 -5.14 -8.97
N ALA A 81 7.29 -4.36 -8.52
CA ALA A 81 7.44 -2.98 -8.92
C ALA A 81 8.91 -2.59 -9.09
N LYS A 82 9.17 -1.53 -9.85
CA LYS A 82 10.52 -1.02 -10.10
C LYS A 82 10.80 0.19 -9.21
N ILE A 83 11.94 0.25 -8.53
CA ILE A 83 12.35 1.42 -7.73
C ILE A 83 12.63 2.60 -8.67
N ILE A 84 12.05 3.78 -8.37
CA ILE A 84 12.12 4.96 -9.26
C ILE A 84 13.11 6.04 -8.77
N ILE A 85 13.16 6.34 -7.46
CA ILE A 85 13.86 7.55 -6.94
C ILE A 85 15.02 7.22 -5.98
N THR A 86 15.13 5.99 -5.49
CA THR A 86 16.17 5.63 -4.50
C THR A 86 17.48 5.27 -5.21
N ASP A 87 18.39 6.23 -5.40
CA ASP A 87 19.78 6.00 -5.85
C ASP A 87 20.58 5.34 -4.70
N PRO A 88 21.34 4.23 -4.87
CA PRO A 88 21.73 3.50 -6.10
C PRO A 88 20.79 2.38 -6.56
N ALA A 89 19.71 2.09 -5.84
CA ALA A 89 18.78 1.01 -6.17
C ALA A 89 17.79 1.34 -7.31
N ALA A 90 17.88 2.54 -7.88
CA ALA A 90 16.98 3.00 -8.93
C ALA A 90 17.15 2.11 -10.15
N GLY A 91 16.07 1.45 -10.57
CA GLY A 91 16.17 0.43 -11.60
C GLY A 91 15.79 -0.98 -11.14
N GLU A 92 16.03 -1.28 -9.87
CA GLU A 92 15.86 -2.63 -9.33
C GLU A 92 14.39 -3.04 -9.21
N LEU A 93 14.15 -4.33 -9.34
CA LEU A 93 12.85 -4.93 -9.06
C LEU A 93 12.70 -5.15 -7.55
N ALA A 94 11.51 -4.81 -7.08
CA ALA A 94 11.10 -4.88 -5.70
C ALA A 94 9.82 -5.71 -5.58
N HIS A 95 9.76 -6.53 -4.54
CA HIS A 95 8.60 -7.36 -4.22
C HIS A 95 7.94 -6.78 -2.98
N VAL A 96 6.68 -6.37 -3.12
CA VAL A 96 5.89 -5.79 -2.02
C VAL A 96 4.84 -6.81 -1.59
N PRO A 97 5.04 -7.52 -0.47
CA PRO A 97 4.05 -8.43 0.06
C PRO A 97 2.96 -7.67 0.83
N ARG A 98 1.85 -8.35 1.09
CA ARG A 98 0.88 -7.92 2.10
C ARG A 98 1.50 -8.11 3.49
N ILE A 99 1.33 -7.13 4.38
CA ILE A 99 1.81 -7.24 5.77
C ILE A 99 0.68 -6.91 6.75
N PRO A 100 0.66 -7.54 7.94
CA PRO A 100 -0.27 -7.16 9.00
C PRO A 100 0.14 -5.80 9.57
N MET A 101 -0.83 -4.91 9.75
CA MET A 101 -0.62 -3.58 10.32
C MET A 101 -1.71 -3.29 11.36
N ILE A 102 -1.32 -2.67 12.46
CA ILE A 102 -2.22 -2.29 13.57
C ILE A 102 -2.43 -0.77 13.49
N PRO A 103 -3.68 -0.28 13.59
CA PRO A 103 -3.94 1.16 13.66
C PRO A 103 -3.35 1.74 14.95
N THR A 104 -2.83 2.95 14.87
CA THR A 104 -2.26 3.67 16.04
C THR A 104 -3.18 4.76 16.56
N ASP A 105 -4.25 5.05 15.83
CA ASP A 105 -5.16 6.18 16.00
C ASP A 105 -6.58 5.77 16.42
N LEU A 106 -6.82 4.47 16.64
CA LEU A 106 -8.11 3.93 17.06
C LEU A 106 -7.94 3.02 18.29
N PRO A 107 -8.85 3.08 19.28
CA PRO A 107 -8.84 2.18 20.44
C PRO A 107 -9.40 0.78 20.12
N ILE A 108 -9.44 0.39 18.85
CA ILE A 108 -9.99 -0.89 18.40
C ILE A 108 -8.82 -1.86 18.20
N PRO A 109 -8.76 -2.98 18.94
CA PRO A 109 -7.65 -3.92 18.87
C PRO A 109 -7.79 -4.82 17.64
N PHE A 110 -7.60 -4.28 16.43
CA PHE A 110 -7.61 -5.06 15.18
C PHE A 110 -6.32 -4.89 14.37
N LYS A 111 -6.06 -5.86 13.49
CA LYS A 111 -4.98 -5.82 12.50
C LYS A 111 -5.56 -5.94 11.09
N ARG A 112 -4.96 -5.23 10.13
CA ARG A 112 -5.27 -5.27 8.70
C ARG A 112 -4.12 -5.87 7.91
N LEU A 113 -4.35 -6.98 7.20
CA LEU A 113 -3.40 -7.56 6.25
C LEU A 113 -3.63 -6.96 4.86
N GLN A 114 -2.72 -6.10 4.42
CA GLN A 114 -2.81 -5.41 3.13
C GLN A 114 -1.43 -4.96 2.64
N PHE A 115 -1.30 -4.58 1.37
CA PHE A 115 -0.06 -3.99 0.85
C PHE A 115 0.25 -2.65 1.54
N PRO A 116 1.47 -2.42 2.03
CA PRO A 116 1.84 -1.18 2.73
C PRO A 116 2.19 -0.05 1.76
N VAL A 117 1.30 0.21 0.81
CA VAL A 117 1.49 1.17 -0.28
C VAL A 117 0.37 2.19 -0.33
N LYS A 118 0.70 3.39 -0.82
CA LYS A 118 -0.27 4.40 -1.26
C LYS A 118 0.03 4.80 -2.69
N ILE A 119 -1.00 5.16 -3.46
CA ILE A 119 -0.82 5.73 -4.80
C ILE A 119 -0.03 7.04 -4.67
N SER A 120 1.04 7.15 -5.45
CA SER A 120 1.84 8.37 -5.55
C SER A 120 1.47 9.07 -6.84
N PHE A 121 1.05 10.33 -6.77
CA PHE A 121 0.89 11.14 -7.97
C PHE A 121 2.26 11.39 -8.62
N PRO A 122 2.33 11.47 -9.96
CA PRO A 122 3.56 11.86 -10.64
C PRO A 122 3.98 13.25 -10.16
N LEU A 123 5.27 13.42 -9.87
CA LEU A 123 5.85 14.75 -9.72
C LEU A 123 5.58 15.49 -11.03
N THR A 124 4.81 16.57 -11.00
CA THR A 124 4.91 17.59 -12.05
C THR A 124 6.37 18.02 -12.06
N ILE A 125 7.10 17.61 -13.09
CA ILE A 125 8.38 18.23 -13.42
C ILE A 125 8.04 19.68 -13.77
N LYS A 126 8.09 20.58 -12.79
CA LYS A 126 8.28 21.99 -13.12
C LYS A 126 9.68 22.07 -13.70
N LYS A 127 9.78 22.04 -15.04
CA LYS A 127 10.95 22.61 -15.71
C LYS A 127 10.92 24.10 -15.37
N SER A 128 11.63 24.52 -14.33
CA SER A 128 12.09 25.90 -14.27
C SER A 128 13.20 26.01 -15.30
N GLN A 129 12.88 26.60 -16.46
CA GLN A 129 13.90 27.25 -17.27
C GLN A 129 14.36 28.48 -16.51
N GLY A 130 15.68 28.64 -16.40
CA GLY A 130 16.39 29.73 -15.74
C GLY A 130 17.86 29.36 -15.71
#